data_AF-A0AAD1XNK3-F1
#
_entry.id   AF-A0AAD1XNK3-F1
#
_cell.length_a   1.000
_cell.length_b   1.000
_cell.length_c   1.000
_cell.angle_alpha   90.00
_cell.angle_beta   90.00
_cell.angle_gamma   90.00
#
_symmetry.space_group_name_H-M   'P 1'
#
loop_
_entity.id
_entity.type
_entity.pdbx_description
1 polymer ?
#
loop_
_entity_poly.entity_id
_entity_poly.type
_entity_poly.pdbx_seq_one_letter_code
_entity_poly.pdbx_strand_id
1 'polypeptide(L)'
;MDKKDSILSPILIGSGIAVAALCGVGLYLYLSKNEEEEESRHLSREAILEKLDEELKSIVKPEKISAEQNGAQSGMKIYDQEFSKIVYKTLSKYATMMKHSLNSQSFEQKIEMLRDEDDEGYRKIFFESEKEEISALKKVTDKVLKGIGIMEQDYVFSLNYHSKDAEFKKELMAIQEELTQELFTDDEINPPLPDDLTAEVAQEIKDFAKESTERVLRELPQKFRDANILQNEISFEVAKLDDVIFVKYGYKNKVVLEAFRKYNLLPQQPGAAMNMPS
;
A
#
# COMPACT_ATOMS: atom_id res chain seq x y z
N MET A 1 -3.52 38.94 -15.60
CA MET A 1 -3.87 38.93 -14.17
C MET A 1 -4.81 37.76 -13.94
N ASP A 2 -4.16 36.65 -13.61
CA ASP A 2 -4.54 35.50 -12.79
C ASP A 2 -6.01 35.05 -12.71
N LYS A 3 -6.25 33.91 -13.38
CA LYS A 3 -7.23 32.89 -13.00
C LYS A 3 -6.50 31.82 -12.17
N LYS A 4 -6.81 31.75 -10.89
CA LYS A 4 -6.51 30.71 -9.89
C LYS A 4 -7.49 31.03 -8.74
N ASP A 5 -8.29 30.15 -8.15
CA ASP A 5 -8.16 28.74 -7.82
C ASP A 5 -9.56 28.14 -7.57
N SER A 6 -9.59 26.84 -7.29
CA SER A 6 -10.66 26.10 -6.61
C SER A 6 -11.67 25.37 -7.51
N ILE A 7 -11.25 24.21 -8.02
CA ILE A 7 -12.15 23.07 -8.23
C ILE A 7 -11.42 21.82 -7.72
N LEU A 8 -11.39 21.63 -6.40
CA LEU A 8 -11.02 20.37 -5.76
C LEU A 8 -11.95 20.15 -4.56
N SER A 9 -13.11 19.56 -4.85
CA SER A 9 -13.96 18.72 -3.97
C SER A 9 -15.28 18.53 -4.72
N PRO A 10 -15.72 17.28 -4.99
CA PRO A 10 -16.23 16.42 -3.92
C PRO A 10 -15.96 14.91 -4.13
N ILE A 11 -15.35 14.23 -3.16
CA ILE A 11 -15.35 12.75 -3.09
C ILE A 11 -15.80 12.32 -1.69
N LEU A 12 -17.09 12.01 -1.60
CA LEU A 12 -17.78 11.25 -0.56
C LEU A 12 -19.15 10.98 -1.23
N ILE A 13 -19.67 9.75 -1.38
CA ILE A 13 -20.10 8.81 -0.35
C ILE A 13 -20.36 7.45 -1.05
N GLY A 14 -19.95 6.33 -0.45
CA GLY A 14 -20.37 4.99 -0.91
C GLY A 14 -19.67 3.80 -0.26
N SER A 15 -19.86 3.62 1.06
CA SER A 15 -19.59 2.40 1.87
C SER A 15 -18.21 1.70 1.74
N GLY A 16 -17.35 1.78 2.76
CA GLY A 16 -16.07 1.03 2.85
C GLY A 16 -14.82 1.74 2.30
N ILE A 17 -15.01 2.84 1.56
CA ILE A 17 -13.94 3.58 0.86
C ILE A 17 -12.95 4.29 1.83
N ALA A 18 -13.32 4.47 3.11
CA ALA A 18 -12.46 5.09 4.14
C ALA A 18 -11.70 4.09 5.03
N VAL A 19 -12.04 2.79 5.02
CA VAL A 19 -11.41 1.74 5.87
C VAL A 19 -9.90 1.66 5.66
N ALA A 20 -9.41 1.93 4.45
CA ALA A 20 -8.01 1.71 4.07
C ALA A 20 -7.35 2.91 3.36
N ALA A 21 -8.01 4.07 3.24
CA ALA A 21 -7.31 5.31 2.89
C ALA A 21 -6.22 5.65 3.94
N LEU A 22 -6.33 5.09 5.15
CA LEU A 22 -5.39 5.24 6.26
C LEU A 22 -4.63 3.94 6.64
N CYS A 23 -4.84 2.83 5.91
CA CYS A 23 -3.69 1.98 5.53
C CYS A 23 -2.76 2.72 4.54
N GLY A 24 -3.21 3.88 4.03
CA GLY A 24 -2.80 4.52 2.77
C GLY A 24 -1.42 5.20 2.70
N VAL A 25 -0.52 4.88 3.62
CA VAL A 25 0.93 4.91 3.38
C VAL A 25 1.55 3.57 3.71
N GLY A 26 1.01 2.81 4.68
CA GLY A 26 1.64 1.64 5.28
C GLY A 26 1.96 0.51 4.31
N LEU A 27 1.31 0.46 3.14
CA LEU A 27 1.66 -0.43 2.04
C LEU A 27 2.21 0.27 0.80
N TYR A 28 2.36 1.60 0.82
CA TYR A 28 3.08 2.32 -0.23
C TYR A 28 4.52 1.78 -0.36
N LEU A 29 5.01 1.11 0.71
CA LEU A 29 6.21 0.28 0.82
C LEU A 29 5.91 -1.25 0.95
N TYR A 30 4.82 -1.78 0.38
CA TYR A 30 4.91 -2.98 -0.48
C TYR A 30 5.58 -2.58 -1.80
N LEU A 31 6.55 -1.67 -1.72
CA LEU A 31 7.62 -1.47 -2.67
C LEU A 31 8.36 -2.78 -2.64
N SER A 32 7.85 -3.70 -3.45
CA SER A 32 8.36 -4.03 -4.77
C SER A 32 8.91 -5.46 -4.88
N LYS A 33 8.03 -6.37 -4.44
CA LYS A 33 7.86 -7.72 -4.99
C LYS A 33 8.96 -8.70 -4.53
N ASN A 34 8.66 -9.53 -3.55
CA ASN A 34 9.44 -10.73 -3.24
C ASN A 34 8.49 -11.92 -3.23
N GLU A 35 8.92 -12.98 -3.93
CA GLU A 35 8.84 -14.38 -3.53
C GLU A 35 9.98 -15.05 -4.32
N GLU A 36 10.99 -15.52 -3.59
CA GLU A 36 11.77 -16.69 -3.97
C GLU A 36 11.35 -17.81 -3.01
N GLU A 37 11.31 -19.02 -3.55
CA GLU A 37 11.02 -20.26 -2.84
C GLU A 37 11.96 -20.42 -1.64
N GLU A 38 11.51 -20.10 -0.42
CA GLU A 38 12.09 -20.68 0.78
C GLU A 38 11.02 -20.90 1.85
N GLU A 39 10.92 -22.15 2.26
CA GLU A 39 9.94 -22.75 3.16
C GLU A 39 10.13 -22.22 4.61
N SER A 40 9.86 -20.95 4.86
CA SER A 40 9.83 -20.42 6.23
C SER A 40 9.03 -19.12 6.35
N ARG A 41 7.89 -19.18 7.05
CA ARG A 41 7.05 -18.07 7.59
C ARG A 41 5.84 -17.55 6.79
N HIS A 42 5.42 -18.17 5.69
CA HIS A 42 4.08 -17.85 5.16
C HIS A 42 2.98 -18.46 6.04
N LEU A 43 2.29 -17.60 6.79
CA LEU A 43 1.11 -18.01 7.56
C LEU A 43 -0.08 -18.08 6.62
N SER A 44 -0.85 -19.17 6.69
CA SER A 44 -2.14 -19.23 6.00
C SER A 44 -3.06 -18.12 6.49
N ARG A 45 -4.05 -17.77 5.67
CA ARG A 45 -5.05 -16.75 6.01
C ARG A 45 -5.75 -17.08 7.33
N GLU A 46 -6.04 -18.36 7.56
CA GLU A 46 -6.60 -18.88 8.81
C GLU A 46 -5.66 -18.64 9.99
N ALA A 47 -4.36 -18.96 9.84
CA ALA A 47 -3.37 -18.75 10.90
C ALA A 47 -3.17 -17.27 11.24
N ILE A 48 -3.26 -16.37 10.24
CA ILE A 48 -3.23 -14.90 10.46
C ILE A 48 -4.44 -14.48 11.31
N LEU A 49 -5.63 -14.98 10.99
CA LEU A 49 -6.85 -14.65 11.73
C LEU A 49 -6.84 -15.26 13.14
N GLU A 50 -6.29 -16.46 13.34
CA GLU A 50 -6.13 -17.07 14.67
C GLU A 50 -5.20 -16.23 15.56
N LYS A 51 -4.04 -15.82 15.03
CA LYS A 51 -3.12 -14.92 15.75
C LYS A 51 -3.79 -13.61 16.13
N LEU A 52 -4.60 -13.06 15.22
CA LEU A 52 -5.39 -11.87 15.52
C LEU A 52 -6.37 -12.10 16.68
N ASP A 53 -7.04 -13.26 16.77
CA ASP A 53 -7.91 -13.56 17.91
C ASP A 53 -7.14 -13.62 19.23
N GLU A 54 -5.95 -14.20 19.22
CA GLU A 54 -5.10 -14.28 20.41
C GLU A 54 -4.64 -12.89 20.85
N GLU A 55 -4.19 -12.05 19.91
CA GLU A 55 -3.73 -10.69 20.22
C GLU A 55 -4.89 -9.81 20.74
N LEU A 56 -6.08 -9.93 20.15
CA LEU A 56 -7.26 -9.18 20.59
C LEU A 56 -7.65 -9.51 22.04
N LYS A 57 -7.47 -10.75 22.50
CA LYS A 57 -7.70 -11.10 23.92
C LYS A 57 -6.81 -10.29 24.88
N SER A 58 -5.62 -9.89 24.42
CA SER A 58 -4.68 -9.09 25.23
C SER A 58 -4.98 -7.58 25.19
N ILE A 59 -5.55 -7.09 24.08
CA ILE A 59 -5.92 -5.69 23.85
C ILE A 59 -7.25 -5.34 24.54
N VAL A 60 -8.18 -6.30 24.62
CA VAL A 60 -9.49 -6.11 25.23
C VAL A 60 -9.37 -5.98 26.75
N LYS A 61 -9.24 -4.73 27.21
CA LYS A 61 -9.60 -4.30 28.56
C LYS A 61 -10.60 -3.14 28.45
N PRO A 62 -11.91 -3.39 28.57
CA PRO A 62 -12.94 -2.38 28.39
C PRO A 62 -12.86 -1.21 29.39
N GLU A 63 -12.11 -1.35 30.48
CA GLU A 63 -11.97 -0.36 31.55
C GLU A 63 -11.04 0.82 31.21
N LYS A 64 -10.36 0.82 30.04
CA LYS A 64 -9.35 1.84 29.68
C LYS A 64 -9.68 2.70 28.44
N ILE A 65 -10.87 2.59 27.88
CA ILE A 65 -11.22 3.37 26.67
C ILE A 65 -11.70 4.76 27.10
N SER A 66 -10.80 5.75 27.08
CA SER A 66 -11.18 7.14 27.23
C SER A 66 -11.75 7.65 25.91
N ALA A 67 -13.01 8.10 25.92
CA ALA A 67 -13.66 8.68 24.75
C ALA A 67 -14.35 9.98 25.14
N GLU A 68 -14.01 11.06 24.45
CA GLU A 68 -14.69 12.34 24.59
C GLU A 68 -15.75 12.47 23.49
N GLN A 69 -16.92 13.03 23.85
CA GLN A 69 -17.95 13.34 22.86
C GLN A 69 -17.63 14.68 22.20
N ASN A 70 -17.59 14.71 20.87
CA ASN A 70 -17.43 15.96 20.15
C ASN A 70 -18.76 16.74 20.17
N GLY A 71 -18.82 17.85 20.92
CA GLY A 71 -20.01 18.69 21.03
C GLY A 71 -20.44 19.38 19.73
N ALA A 72 -19.60 19.41 18.69
CA ALA A 72 -19.90 20.06 17.40
C ALA A 72 -20.49 19.10 16.34
N GLN A 73 -20.34 17.79 16.52
CA GLN A 73 -20.91 16.76 15.63
C GLN A 73 -21.57 15.70 16.50
N SER A 74 -22.88 15.84 16.72
CA SER A 74 -23.62 15.04 17.70
C SER A 74 -23.44 13.53 17.45
N GLY A 75 -22.81 12.85 18.40
CA GLY A 75 -22.80 11.39 18.50
C GLY A 75 -21.50 10.67 18.10
N MET A 76 -20.53 11.34 17.48
CA MET A 76 -19.23 10.71 17.17
C MET A 76 -18.28 10.78 18.38
N LYS A 77 -17.66 9.65 18.70
CA LYS A 77 -16.66 9.55 19.77
C LYS A 77 -15.27 9.87 19.23
N ILE A 78 -14.51 10.67 19.96
CA ILE A 78 -13.06 10.83 19.75
C ILE A 78 -12.37 9.98 20.81
N TYR A 79 -11.68 8.94 20.37
CA TYR A 79 -10.78 8.16 21.22
C TYR A 79 -9.46 8.90 21.41
N ASP A 80 -8.78 8.68 22.52
CA ASP A 80 -7.47 9.28 22.76
C ASP A 80 -6.40 8.79 21.75
N GLN A 81 -5.26 9.50 21.73
CA GLN A 81 -4.17 9.23 20.79
C GLN A 81 -3.54 7.84 21.01
N GLU A 82 -3.38 7.40 22.26
CA GLU A 82 -2.71 6.14 22.58
C GLU A 82 -3.56 4.95 22.13
N PHE A 83 -4.86 4.99 22.40
CA PHE A 83 -5.81 4.02 21.90
C PHE A 83 -5.86 4.00 20.37
N SER A 84 -5.88 5.17 19.72
CA SER A 84 -5.88 5.28 18.26
C SER A 84 -4.63 4.64 17.65
N LYS A 85 -3.46 4.79 18.29
CA LYS A 85 -2.20 4.14 17.89
C LYS A 85 -2.24 2.62 18.06
N ILE A 86 -2.81 2.11 19.15
CA ILE A 86 -2.97 0.66 19.36
C ILE A 86 -3.82 0.05 18.24
N VAL A 87 -4.99 0.63 17.97
CA VAL A 87 -5.88 0.16 16.90
C VAL A 87 -5.18 0.25 15.54
N TYR A 88 -4.46 1.35 15.28
CA TYR A 88 -3.67 1.53 14.07
C TYR A 88 -2.61 0.46 13.88
N LYS A 89 -1.82 0.16 14.93
CA LYS A 89 -0.77 -0.86 14.91
C LYS A 89 -1.36 -2.24 14.61
N THR A 90 -2.40 -2.64 15.32
CA THR A 90 -3.05 -3.94 15.12
C THR A 90 -3.64 -4.05 13.70
N LEU A 91 -4.39 -3.04 13.24
CA LEU A 91 -4.92 -3.05 11.87
C LEU A 91 -3.80 -3.15 10.84
N SER A 92 -2.74 -2.36 10.98
CA SER A 92 -1.63 -2.33 10.04
C SER A 92 -0.89 -3.66 10.00
N LYS A 93 -0.59 -4.26 11.16
CA LYS A 93 0.09 -5.55 11.25
C LYS A 93 -0.65 -6.65 10.50
N TYR A 94 -1.91 -6.87 10.84
CA TYR A 94 -2.69 -7.97 10.28
C TYR A 94 -3.15 -7.71 8.84
N ALA A 95 -3.38 -6.45 8.45
CA ALA A 95 -3.58 -6.10 7.06
C ALA A 95 -2.34 -6.41 6.22
N THR A 96 -1.15 -6.03 6.68
CA THR A 96 0.12 -6.30 5.97
C THR A 96 0.36 -7.80 5.82
N MET A 97 0.20 -8.59 6.89
CA MET A 97 0.32 -10.06 6.82
C MET A 97 -0.66 -10.67 5.82
N MET A 98 -1.92 -10.21 5.82
CA MET A 98 -2.95 -10.71 4.90
C MET A 98 -2.61 -10.37 3.44
N LYS A 99 -2.23 -9.12 3.15
CA LYS A 99 -1.83 -8.73 1.79
C LYS A 99 -0.61 -9.50 1.31
N HIS A 100 0.36 -9.74 2.18
CA HIS A 100 1.53 -10.54 1.85
C HIS A 100 1.11 -11.94 1.38
N SER A 101 0.28 -12.63 2.16
CA SER A 101 -0.22 -13.97 1.79
C SER A 101 -1.04 -13.99 0.50
N LEU A 102 -1.80 -12.93 0.19
CA LEU A 102 -2.64 -12.85 -1.01
C LEU A 102 -1.85 -12.56 -2.28
N ASN A 103 -0.90 -11.64 -2.19
CA ASN A 103 -0.18 -11.17 -3.36
C ASN A 103 0.79 -12.20 -3.91
N SER A 104 1.39 -13.02 -3.05
CA SER A 104 2.13 -14.22 -3.40
C SER A 104 1.41 -15.07 -4.46
N GLN A 105 0.20 -15.50 -4.10
CA GLN A 105 -0.61 -16.41 -4.91
C GLN A 105 -1.04 -15.79 -6.24
N SER A 106 -1.46 -14.52 -6.22
CA SER A 106 -1.90 -13.84 -7.44
C SER A 106 -0.72 -13.47 -8.34
N PHE A 107 0.46 -13.23 -7.77
CA PHE A 107 1.66 -12.88 -8.51
C PHE A 107 2.09 -14.02 -9.43
N GLU A 108 2.23 -15.24 -8.92
CA GLU A 108 2.63 -16.41 -9.72
C GLU A 108 1.70 -16.63 -10.92
N GLN A 109 0.39 -16.60 -10.68
CA GLN A 109 -0.63 -16.76 -11.71
C GLN A 109 -0.57 -15.64 -12.77
N LYS A 110 -0.36 -14.39 -12.34
CA LYS A 110 -0.19 -13.26 -13.27
C LYS A 110 1.06 -13.41 -14.13
N ILE A 111 2.17 -13.87 -13.55
CA ILE A 111 3.41 -14.11 -14.29
C ILE A 111 3.24 -15.22 -15.32
N GLU A 112 2.51 -16.29 -14.99
CA GLU A 112 2.17 -17.36 -15.93
C GLU A 112 1.40 -16.80 -17.13
N MET A 113 0.33 -16.01 -16.90
CA MET A 113 -0.43 -15.41 -18.00
C MET A 113 0.41 -14.49 -18.89
N LEU A 114 1.32 -13.69 -18.30
CA LEU A 114 2.21 -12.83 -19.09
C LEU A 114 3.21 -13.63 -19.93
N ARG A 115 3.69 -14.77 -19.43
CA ARG A 115 4.58 -15.67 -20.19
C ARG A 115 3.86 -16.35 -21.35
N ASP A 116 2.57 -16.62 -21.19
CA ASP A 116 1.70 -17.21 -22.21
C ASP A 116 1.09 -16.17 -23.17
N GLU A 117 1.45 -14.88 -23.03
CA GLU A 117 0.90 -13.76 -23.78
C GLU A 117 -0.64 -13.62 -23.66
N ASP A 118 -1.22 -14.13 -22.56
CA ASP A 118 -2.66 -14.06 -22.25
C ASP A 118 -3.02 -12.78 -21.47
N ASP A 119 -3.20 -11.69 -22.21
CA ASP A 119 -3.59 -10.39 -21.65
C ASP A 119 -4.97 -10.39 -20.97
N GLU A 120 -5.92 -11.21 -21.46
CA GLU A 120 -7.27 -11.30 -20.91
C GLU A 120 -7.26 -12.08 -19.59
N GLY A 121 -6.54 -13.20 -19.55
CA GLY A 121 -6.29 -13.99 -18.36
C GLY A 121 -5.58 -13.18 -17.27
N TYR A 122 -4.51 -12.44 -17.62
CA TYR A 122 -3.82 -11.55 -16.69
C TYR A 122 -4.78 -10.53 -16.07
N ARG A 123 -5.57 -9.87 -16.91
CA ARG A 123 -6.54 -8.85 -16.48
C ARG A 123 -7.58 -9.44 -15.52
N LYS A 124 -8.07 -10.64 -15.81
CA LYS A 124 -9.02 -11.34 -14.94
C LYS A 124 -8.44 -11.62 -13.57
N ILE A 125 -7.25 -12.23 -13.50
CA ILE A 125 -6.57 -12.56 -12.23
C ILE A 125 -6.31 -11.30 -11.43
N PHE A 126 -5.83 -10.22 -12.07
CA PHE A 126 -5.60 -8.94 -11.41
C PHE A 126 -6.86 -8.45 -10.67
N PHE A 127 -7.99 -8.30 -11.37
CA PHE A 127 -9.21 -7.78 -10.75
C PHE A 127 -9.86 -8.75 -9.75
N GLU A 128 -9.71 -10.06 -9.94
CA GLU A 128 -10.16 -11.06 -8.97
C GLU A 128 -9.33 -10.97 -7.67
N SER A 129 -8.01 -10.81 -7.79
CA SER A 129 -7.11 -10.63 -6.65
C SER A 129 -7.39 -9.35 -5.87
N GLU A 130 -7.66 -8.22 -6.54
CA GLU A 130 -8.04 -6.96 -5.87
C GLU A 130 -9.33 -7.11 -5.05
N LYS A 131 -10.33 -7.80 -5.60
CA LYS A 131 -11.60 -8.07 -4.90
C LYS A 131 -11.38 -8.94 -3.67
N GLU A 132 -10.54 -9.96 -3.80
CA GLU A 132 -10.18 -10.83 -2.69
C GLU A 132 -9.42 -10.07 -1.60
N GLU A 133 -8.46 -9.23 -1.96
CA GLU A 133 -7.74 -8.34 -1.05
C GLU A 133 -8.70 -7.44 -0.27
N ILE A 134 -9.59 -6.71 -0.96
CA ILE A 134 -10.57 -5.83 -0.32
C ILE A 134 -11.44 -6.61 0.69
N SER A 135 -11.90 -7.81 0.30
CA SER A 135 -12.71 -8.67 1.16
C SER A 135 -11.95 -9.13 2.40
N ALA A 136 -10.69 -9.54 2.24
CA ALA A 136 -9.85 -10.01 3.34
C ALA A 136 -9.48 -8.88 4.30
N LEU A 137 -9.13 -7.71 3.78
CA LEU A 137 -8.85 -6.53 4.60
C LEU A 137 -10.07 -6.10 5.41
N LYS A 138 -11.26 -6.11 4.79
CA LYS A 138 -12.51 -5.83 5.51
C LYS A 138 -12.74 -6.83 6.63
N LYS A 139 -12.46 -8.13 6.44
CA LYS A 139 -12.57 -9.14 7.50
C LYS A 139 -11.63 -8.82 8.68
N VAL A 140 -10.38 -8.43 8.40
CA VAL A 140 -9.42 -8.01 9.44
C VAL A 140 -9.95 -6.79 10.19
N THR A 141 -10.38 -5.75 9.48
CA THR A 141 -10.95 -4.54 10.08
C THR A 141 -12.15 -4.85 10.97
N ASP A 142 -13.13 -5.57 10.43
CA ASP A 142 -14.32 -5.96 11.18
C ASP A 142 -13.96 -6.71 12.47
N LYS A 143 -12.98 -7.61 12.40
CA LYS A 143 -12.56 -8.45 13.52
C LYS A 143 -11.85 -7.64 14.60
N VAL A 144 -10.95 -6.73 14.22
CA VAL A 144 -10.29 -5.82 15.15
C VAL A 144 -11.33 -4.91 15.83
N LEU A 145 -12.15 -4.22 15.04
CA LEU A 145 -13.08 -3.23 15.58
C LEU A 145 -14.18 -3.87 16.43
N LYS A 146 -14.74 -5.01 16.01
CA LYS A 146 -15.72 -5.78 16.82
C LYS A 146 -15.08 -6.38 18.06
N GLY A 147 -13.84 -6.89 17.95
CA GLY A 147 -13.10 -7.43 19.09
C GLY A 147 -12.86 -6.37 20.17
N ILE A 148 -12.51 -5.15 19.75
CA ILE A 148 -12.25 -4.02 20.65
C ILE A 148 -13.56 -3.32 21.09
N GLY A 149 -14.67 -3.53 20.35
CA GLY A 149 -15.98 -2.98 20.69
C GLY A 149 -16.18 -1.53 20.26
N ILE A 150 -15.57 -1.11 19.15
CA ILE A 150 -15.66 0.27 18.63
C ILE A 150 -16.28 0.31 17.24
N MET A 151 -16.82 1.48 16.89
CA MET A 151 -17.34 1.75 15.54
C MET A 151 -16.22 2.24 14.62
N GLU A 152 -16.22 1.77 13.39
CA GLU A 152 -15.26 2.20 12.35
C GLU A 152 -15.26 3.72 12.14
N GLN A 153 -16.46 4.32 12.09
CA GLN A 153 -16.61 5.76 11.88
C GLN A 153 -15.96 6.58 12.99
N ASP A 154 -16.13 6.17 14.26
CA ASP A 154 -15.50 6.83 15.41
C ASP A 154 -13.97 6.69 15.35
N TYR A 155 -13.45 5.53 14.95
CA TYR A 155 -12.01 5.32 14.80
C TYR A 155 -11.42 6.19 13.69
N VAL A 156 -12.02 6.18 12.49
CA VAL A 156 -11.57 7.00 11.35
C VAL A 156 -11.63 8.49 11.72
N PHE A 157 -12.67 8.91 12.43
CA PHE A 157 -12.79 10.28 12.90
C PHE A 157 -11.68 10.65 13.89
N SER A 158 -11.39 9.77 14.86
CA SER A 158 -10.31 9.96 15.84
C SER A 158 -8.94 10.06 15.17
N LEU A 159 -8.65 9.19 14.20
CA LEU A 159 -7.39 9.19 13.45
C LEU A 159 -7.21 10.49 12.65
N ASN A 160 -8.28 10.98 12.01
CA ASN A 160 -8.26 12.25 11.28
C ASN A 160 -8.18 13.47 12.19
N TYR A 161 -8.75 13.38 13.39
CA TYR A 161 -8.67 14.45 14.39
C TYR A 161 -7.21 14.63 14.87
N HIS A 162 -6.57 13.52 15.27
CA HIS A 162 -5.20 13.52 15.79
C HIS A 162 -4.14 13.74 14.72
N SER A 163 -4.40 13.39 13.45
CA SER A 163 -3.46 13.62 12.34
C SER A 163 -3.19 15.09 12.03
N LYS A 164 -3.80 16.05 12.75
CA LYS A 164 -3.39 17.46 12.70
C LYS A 164 -2.15 17.74 13.54
N ASP A 165 -1.85 16.88 14.49
CA ASP A 165 -0.66 16.93 15.34
C ASP A 165 0.55 16.29 14.62
N ALA A 166 1.67 17.01 14.59
CA ALA A 166 2.90 16.55 13.94
C ALA A 166 3.56 15.40 14.72
N GLU A 167 3.50 15.40 16.05
CA GLU A 167 4.12 14.33 16.84
C GLU A 167 3.34 13.03 16.66
N PHE A 168 2.01 13.10 16.68
CA PHE A 168 1.15 11.95 16.38
C PHE A 168 1.45 11.34 15.01
N LYS A 169 1.63 12.17 13.95
CA LYS A 169 2.04 11.64 12.62
C LYS A 169 3.38 10.93 12.67
N LYS A 170 4.36 11.50 13.37
CA LYS A 170 5.69 10.91 13.51
C LYS A 170 5.64 9.57 14.25
N GLU A 171 4.81 9.46 15.28
CA GLU A 171 4.58 8.21 15.98
C GLU A 171 3.90 7.15 15.09
N LEU A 172 2.95 7.54 14.23
CA LEU A 172 2.37 6.61 13.25
C LEU A 172 3.41 6.11 12.24
N MET A 173 4.35 6.96 11.80
CA MET A 173 5.46 6.55 10.94
C MET A 173 6.42 5.59 11.68
N ALA A 174 6.72 5.86 12.95
CA ALA A 174 7.55 4.96 13.76
C ALA A 174 6.89 3.58 13.93
N ILE A 175 5.56 3.51 14.08
CA ILE A 175 4.81 2.24 14.09
C ILE A 175 4.95 1.51 12.74
N GLN A 176 4.90 2.22 11.61
CA GLN A 176 5.11 1.60 10.29
C GLN A 176 6.51 1.01 10.14
N GLU A 177 7.54 1.74 10.60
CA GLU A 177 8.92 1.26 10.61
C GLU A 177 9.10 0.02 11.50
N GLU A 178 8.55 0.05 12.72
CA GLU A 178 8.56 -1.08 13.65
C GLU A 178 7.91 -2.32 13.03
N LEU A 179 6.71 -2.16 12.44
CA LEU A 179 6.00 -3.27 11.79
C LEU A 179 6.76 -3.80 10.57
N THR A 180 7.45 -2.94 9.83
CA THR A 180 8.26 -3.37 8.69
C THR A 180 9.39 -4.30 9.17
N GLN A 181 10.09 -3.92 10.25
CA GLN A 181 11.16 -4.74 10.85
C GLN A 181 10.63 -6.00 11.55
N GLU A 182 9.42 -5.97 12.10
CA GLU A 182 8.79 -7.15 12.73
C GLU A 182 8.39 -8.21 11.68
N LEU A 183 7.87 -7.77 10.54
CA LEU A 183 7.19 -8.64 9.58
C LEU A 183 8.10 -9.11 8.44
N PHE A 184 9.15 -8.36 8.11
CA PHE A 184 10.02 -8.65 6.97
C PHE A 184 11.47 -8.84 7.42
N THR A 185 12.19 -9.69 6.70
CA THR A 185 13.64 -9.87 6.84
C THR A 185 14.39 -8.66 6.27
N ASP A 186 15.64 -8.48 6.68
CA ASP A 186 16.50 -7.42 6.14
C ASP A 186 16.64 -7.51 4.61
N ASP A 187 16.69 -8.72 4.04
CA ASP A 187 16.77 -8.95 2.60
C ASP A 187 15.45 -8.60 1.88
N GLU A 188 14.30 -8.73 2.55
CA GLU A 188 13.02 -8.27 2.00
C GLU A 188 12.87 -6.74 2.04
N ILE A 189 13.54 -6.08 3.00
CA ILE A 189 13.53 -4.63 3.15
C ILE A 189 14.55 -3.98 2.20
N ASN A 190 15.78 -4.53 2.17
CA ASN A 190 16.92 -4.04 1.40
C ASN A 190 17.54 -5.21 0.62
N PRO A 191 16.92 -5.64 -0.50
CA PRO A 191 17.41 -6.81 -1.21
C PRO A 191 18.82 -6.57 -1.75
N PRO A 192 19.70 -7.57 -1.65
CA PRO A 192 21.02 -7.48 -2.27
C PRO A 192 20.86 -7.29 -3.78
N LEU A 193 21.73 -6.47 -4.36
CA LEU A 193 21.72 -6.25 -5.80
C LEU A 193 22.44 -7.41 -6.49
N PRO A 194 21.78 -8.12 -7.43
CA PRO A 194 22.42 -9.15 -8.23
C PRO A 194 23.61 -8.60 -9.02
N ASP A 195 24.65 -9.42 -9.18
CA ASP A 195 25.88 -9.04 -9.88
C ASP A 195 25.64 -8.70 -11.37
N ASP A 196 24.62 -9.31 -11.97
CA ASP A 196 24.21 -9.11 -13.35
C ASP A 196 23.31 -7.88 -13.56
N LEU A 197 22.82 -7.25 -12.48
CA LEU A 197 22.10 -5.98 -12.54
C LEU A 197 23.09 -4.80 -12.55
N THR A 198 23.78 -4.63 -13.66
CA THR A 198 24.76 -3.54 -13.87
C THR A 198 24.09 -2.17 -14.08
N ALA A 199 24.89 -1.11 -14.12
CA ALA A 199 24.40 0.24 -14.40
C ALA A 199 23.74 0.34 -15.80
N GLU A 200 24.29 -0.37 -16.78
CA GLU A 200 23.74 -0.44 -18.14
C GLU A 200 22.38 -1.14 -18.17
N VAL A 201 22.25 -2.29 -17.48
CA VAL A 201 20.98 -3.02 -17.39
C VAL A 201 19.94 -2.20 -16.64
N ALA A 202 20.32 -1.55 -15.54
CA ALA A 202 19.43 -0.66 -14.80
C ALA A 202 18.96 0.53 -15.68
N GLN A 203 19.85 1.11 -16.48
CA GLN A 203 19.49 2.17 -17.41
C GLN A 203 18.53 1.67 -18.51
N GLU A 204 18.73 0.47 -19.02
CA GLU A 204 17.81 -0.16 -20.00
C GLU A 204 16.41 -0.35 -19.41
N ILE A 205 16.32 -0.89 -18.20
CA ILE A 205 15.03 -1.09 -17.50
C ILE A 205 14.33 0.26 -17.30
N LYS A 206 15.07 1.31 -16.91
CA LYS A 206 14.53 2.66 -16.75
C LYS A 206 13.97 3.22 -18.05
N ASP A 207 14.71 3.10 -19.15
CA ASP A 207 14.29 3.60 -20.45
C ASP A 207 13.05 2.84 -20.96
N PHE A 208 13.03 1.52 -20.78
CA PHE A 208 11.87 0.68 -21.07
C PHE A 208 10.63 1.08 -20.26
N ALA A 209 10.79 1.30 -18.94
CA ALA A 209 9.70 1.71 -18.07
C ALA A 209 9.15 3.08 -18.46
N LYS A 210 10.05 4.03 -18.79
CA LYS A 210 9.68 5.36 -19.24
C LYS A 210 8.90 5.32 -20.56
N GLU A 211 9.40 4.62 -21.57
CA GLU A 211 8.74 4.50 -22.87
C GLU A 211 7.35 3.84 -22.74
N SER A 212 7.27 2.76 -21.94
CA SER A 212 6.01 2.06 -21.68
C SER A 212 4.98 2.97 -21.01
N THR A 213 5.42 3.73 -20.00
CA THR A 213 4.56 4.70 -19.29
C THR A 213 4.08 5.81 -20.24
N GLU A 214 4.97 6.38 -21.06
CA GLU A 214 4.63 7.41 -22.04
C GLU A 214 3.67 6.89 -23.13
N ARG A 215 3.75 5.61 -23.50
CA ARG A 215 2.77 4.97 -24.39
C ARG A 215 1.40 4.87 -23.72
N VAL A 216 1.33 4.34 -22.50
CA VAL A 216 0.08 4.21 -21.72
C VAL A 216 -0.61 5.56 -21.55
N LEU A 217 0.13 6.60 -21.16
CA LEU A 217 -0.39 7.96 -20.97
C LEU A 217 -0.89 8.61 -22.27
N ARG A 218 -0.37 8.22 -23.43
CA ARG A 218 -0.86 8.71 -24.73
C ARG A 218 -2.11 7.99 -25.19
N GLU A 219 -2.19 6.68 -24.98
CA GLU A 219 -3.26 5.84 -25.53
C GLU A 219 -4.52 5.80 -24.67
N LEU A 220 -4.40 5.68 -23.34
CA LEU A 220 -5.55 5.49 -22.46
C LEU A 220 -6.53 6.67 -22.45
N PRO A 221 -6.09 7.95 -22.39
CA PRO A 221 -7.03 9.08 -22.40
C PRO A 221 -7.83 9.19 -23.71
N GLN A 222 -7.35 8.60 -24.80
CA GLN A 222 -8.09 8.55 -26.07
C GLN A 222 -9.16 7.45 -26.07
N LYS A 223 -8.90 6.35 -25.37
CA LYS A 223 -9.80 5.19 -25.25
C LYS A 223 -10.90 5.40 -24.22
N PHE A 224 -10.62 6.12 -23.13
CA PHE A 224 -11.56 6.32 -22.02
C PHE A 224 -11.87 7.81 -21.79
N ARG A 225 -13.16 8.15 -21.86
CA ARG A 225 -13.66 9.52 -21.59
C ARG A 225 -14.13 9.73 -20.16
N ASP A 226 -14.45 8.64 -19.45
CA ASP A 226 -14.83 8.68 -18.04
C ASP A 226 -13.55 8.71 -17.17
N ALA A 227 -13.47 9.70 -16.28
CA ALA A 227 -12.29 9.93 -15.45
C ALA A 227 -12.02 8.79 -14.44
N ASN A 228 -13.08 8.16 -13.90
CA ASN A 228 -12.93 7.07 -12.94
C ASN A 228 -12.46 5.80 -13.64
N ILE A 229 -13.03 5.50 -14.82
CA ILE A 229 -12.57 4.35 -15.62
C ILE A 229 -11.12 4.57 -16.05
N LEU A 230 -10.78 5.77 -16.53
CA LEU A 230 -9.42 6.10 -16.93
C LEU A 230 -8.42 5.93 -15.79
N GLN A 231 -8.76 6.35 -14.57
CA GLN A 231 -7.89 6.19 -13.41
C GLN A 231 -7.63 4.72 -13.09
N ASN A 232 -8.68 3.88 -13.10
CA ASN A 232 -8.55 2.44 -12.86
C ASN A 232 -7.68 1.76 -13.93
N GLU A 233 -7.83 2.12 -15.20
CA GLU A 233 -7.04 1.55 -16.30
C GLU A 233 -5.57 2.00 -16.21
N ILE A 234 -5.30 3.25 -15.81
CA ILE A 234 -3.92 3.70 -15.56
C ILE A 234 -3.30 2.89 -14.42
N SER A 235 -4.02 2.68 -13.32
CA SER A 235 -3.54 1.88 -12.20
C SER A 235 -3.25 0.43 -12.62
N PHE A 236 -4.12 -0.17 -13.43
CA PHE A 236 -3.91 -1.51 -14.00
C PHE A 236 -2.64 -1.58 -14.86
N GLU A 237 -2.48 -0.67 -15.82
CA GLU A 237 -1.32 -0.67 -16.73
C GLU A 237 0.00 -0.41 -15.99
N VAL A 238 -0.01 0.46 -14.98
CA VAL A 238 1.17 0.68 -14.12
C VAL A 238 1.51 -0.57 -13.32
N ALA A 239 0.52 -1.25 -12.73
CA ALA A 239 0.75 -2.51 -12.02
C ALA A 239 1.26 -3.62 -12.96
N LYS A 240 0.74 -3.68 -14.19
CA LYS A 240 1.20 -4.60 -15.24
C LYS A 240 2.64 -4.34 -15.65
N LEU A 241 3.06 -3.08 -15.73
CA LEU A 241 4.44 -2.74 -16.09
C LEU A 241 5.46 -3.38 -15.14
N ASP A 242 5.21 -3.37 -13.84
CA ASP A 242 6.07 -4.03 -12.86
C ASP A 242 6.18 -5.54 -13.10
N ASP A 243 5.08 -6.20 -13.44
CA ASP A 243 5.02 -7.63 -13.79
C ASP A 243 5.75 -7.93 -15.11
N VAL A 244 5.60 -7.07 -16.12
CA VAL A 244 6.32 -7.19 -17.39
C VAL A 244 7.83 -6.98 -17.20
N ILE A 245 8.27 -6.04 -16.37
CA ILE A 245 9.69 -5.85 -16.05
C ILE A 245 10.26 -7.13 -15.44
N PHE A 246 9.53 -7.76 -14.52
CA PHE A 246 9.94 -9.03 -13.92
C PHE A 246 10.03 -10.15 -14.97
N VAL A 247 9.04 -10.30 -15.84
CA VAL A 247 9.09 -11.32 -16.91
C VAL A 247 10.26 -11.10 -17.85
N LYS A 248 10.52 -9.84 -18.23
CA LYS A 248 11.54 -9.49 -19.24
C LYS A 248 12.96 -9.53 -18.69
N TYR A 249 13.17 -9.04 -17.47
CA TYR A 249 14.50 -8.84 -16.90
C TYR A 249 14.80 -9.73 -15.70
N GLY A 250 13.83 -10.49 -15.18
CA GLY A 250 13.99 -11.31 -13.98
C GLY A 250 14.00 -10.52 -12.67
N TYR A 251 14.06 -9.18 -12.74
CA TYR A 251 14.16 -8.35 -11.54
C TYR A 251 12.81 -7.85 -11.07
N LYS A 252 12.62 -8.03 -9.77
CA LYS A 252 11.51 -7.44 -9.02
C LYS A 252 11.74 -5.94 -8.86
N ASN A 253 10.67 -5.16 -8.75
CA ASN A 253 10.76 -3.71 -8.73
C ASN A 253 11.61 -3.16 -7.52
N LYS A 254 11.74 -3.87 -6.39
CA LYS A 254 12.60 -3.47 -5.23
C LYS A 254 14.05 -3.44 -5.66
N VAL A 255 14.48 -4.53 -6.25
CA VAL A 255 15.84 -4.72 -6.74
C VAL A 255 16.15 -3.67 -7.81
N VAL A 256 15.19 -3.39 -8.70
CA VAL A 256 15.30 -2.33 -9.71
C VAL A 256 15.42 -0.93 -9.06
N LEU A 257 14.60 -0.62 -8.06
CA LEU A 257 14.64 0.67 -7.36
C LEU A 257 15.94 0.85 -6.55
N GLU A 258 16.43 -0.20 -5.91
CA GLU A 258 17.74 -0.20 -5.25
C GLU A 258 18.87 0.03 -6.25
N ALA A 259 18.80 -0.59 -7.44
CA ALA A 259 19.76 -0.34 -8.51
C ALA A 259 19.68 1.12 -8.97
N PHE A 260 18.47 1.67 -9.13
CA PHE A 260 18.30 3.07 -9.51
C PHE A 260 18.85 4.03 -8.46
N ARG A 261 18.75 3.70 -7.17
CA ARG A 261 19.40 4.46 -6.09
C ARG A 261 20.91 4.38 -6.19
N LYS A 262 21.47 3.16 -6.24
CA LYS A 262 22.92 2.94 -6.32
C LYS A 262 23.57 3.64 -7.52
N TYR A 263 22.90 3.64 -8.67
CA TYR A 263 23.42 4.21 -9.91
C TYR A 263 22.93 5.65 -10.19
N ASN A 264 22.27 6.31 -9.23
CA ASN A 264 21.74 7.67 -9.37
C ASN A 264 20.80 7.87 -10.57
N LEU A 265 19.98 6.85 -10.87
CA LEU A 265 19.05 6.83 -11.99
C LEU A 265 17.63 7.27 -11.62
N LEU A 266 17.33 7.46 -10.32
CA LEU A 266 16.05 8.03 -9.90
C LEU A 266 15.87 9.44 -10.51
N PRO A 267 14.64 9.81 -10.92
CA PRO A 267 14.38 11.17 -11.37
C PRO A 267 14.75 12.16 -10.27
N GLN A 268 15.69 13.06 -10.55
CA GLN A 268 16.00 14.13 -9.61
C GLN A 268 14.73 14.95 -9.40
N GLN A 269 14.28 15.04 -8.14
CA GLN A 269 13.19 15.93 -7.81
C GLN A 269 13.58 17.35 -8.25
N PRO A 270 12.74 18.06 -9.02
CA PRO A 270 13.03 19.44 -9.36
C PRO A 270 12.96 20.28 -8.08
N GLY A 271 14.12 20.49 -7.45
CA GLY A 271 14.23 21.20 -6.17
C GLY A 271 15.59 21.15 -5.48
N ALA A 272 16.48 20.19 -5.80
CA ALA A 272 17.78 20.08 -5.13
C ALA A 272 18.90 20.98 -5.70
N ALA A 273 18.63 21.74 -6.77
CA ALA A 273 19.60 22.64 -7.41
C ALA A 273 19.41 24.13 -7.02
N MET A 274 19.01 24.41 -5.78
CA MET A 274 19.15 25.75 -5.19
C MET A 274 19.71 25.60 -3.78
N ASN A 275 21.05 25.53 -3.70
CA ASN A 275 21.89 26.07 -2.64
C ASN A 275 23.29 25.49 -2.79
N MET A 276 24.09 26.07 -3.70
CA MET A 276 25.52 26.15 -3.46
C MET A 276 25.84 27.63 -3.20
N PRO A 277 26.39 27.98 -2.03
CA PRO A 277 26.87 29.33 -1.81
C PRO A 277 28.10 29.56 -2.70
N SER A 278 28.02 30.61 -3.49
CA SER A 278 29.16 31.25 -4.18
C SER A 278 30.23 31.74 -3.21
#